data_AF-A0A0Q5LPE0-F1
#
_entry.id   AF-A0A0Q5LPE0-F1
#
_cell.length_a   1.000
_cell.length_b   1.000
_cell.length_c   1.000
_cell.angle_alpha   90.00
_cell.angle_beta   90.00
_cell.angle_gamma   90.00
#
_symmetry.space_group_name_H-M   'P 1'
#
loop_
_entity.id
_entity.type
_entity.pdbx_description
1 polymer ?
#
loop_
_entity_poly.entity_id
_entity_poly.type
_entity_poly.pdbx_seq_one_letter_code
_entity_poly.pdbx_strand_id
1 'polypeptide(L)'
;MTDADLTRPTVESEAELAFEGALRPTSLGEFVGQAKVRGQLELLLKAAAMQGRSPDHILLAGPPGLGKTTLAMIVAHESGRPLRMSSGPAIQHAGDLAAVLSALVPGEVLFIDEIHRMARSAEEMLYLAMEDYRIDIMVGKGAGATSIPLELSPFTLVGATTRSGMLPNPLRDRFGFTAHLEFYDEAELAEVLRRAASLLGIAVDGEALAEIAGRCRGTPRIANRLLRRVRDYALVHGRDADLATVRAALELYDVDDLGLDRLDREVVKTILTRFDGGPVGLGTLAVSVGEEADTIESVVEPFLVRVGLLVRTPRGRVATATAWRHFGLSRGSGALFGDEL
;
A
#
# COMPACT_ATOMS: atom_id res chain seq x y z
N MET A 1 6.31 8.74 23.98
CA MET A 1 5.59 8.69 22.69
C MET A 1 6.60 8.19 21.69
N THR A 2 6.46 6.96 21.21
CA THR A 2 7.34 6.44 20.15
C THR A 2 7.20 7.35 18.93
N ASP A 3 8.30 7.90 18.43
CA ASP A 3 8.30 8.68 17.19
C ASP A 3 7.70 7.82 16.08
N ALA A 4 6.53 8.23 15.63
CA ALA A 4 5.74 7.54 14.63
C ALA A 4 6.38 7.78 13.26
N ASP A 5 6.94 6.73 12.66
CA ASP A 5 7.61 6.76 11.37
C ASP A 5 6.64 7.23 10.26
N LEU A 6 6.79 8.48 9.81
CA LEU A 6 5.76 9.19 9.03
C LEU A 6 5.62 8.74 7.59
N THR A 7 6.60 8.01 7.11
CA THR A 7 6.74 7.55 5.74
C THR A 7 6.42 6.08 5.61
N ARG A 8 6.00 5.42 6.69
CA ARG A 8 5.36 4.12 6.58
C ARG A 8 4.00 4.27 5.93
N PRO A 9 3.72 3.50 4.87
CA PRO A 9 2.42 3.49 4.22
C PRO A 9 1.40 2.66 5.01
N THR A 10 1.67 2.24 6.24
CA THR A 10 0.73 1.51 7.10
C THR A 10 0.04 2.46 8.07
N VAL A 11 -1.21 2.19 8.42
CA VAL A 11 -1.97 3.03 9.34
C VAL A 11 -1.66 2.66 10.78
N GLU A 12 -1.46 3.66 11.64
CA GLU A 12 -0.98 3.47 13.01
C GLU A 12 -2.01 3.86 14.10
N SER A 13 -3.13 4.52 13.74
CA SER A 13 -4.17 4.88 14.72
C SER A 13 -5.58 5.07 14.12
N GLU A 14 -6.62 4.98 14.97
CA GLU A 14 -8.01 5.27 14.58
C GLU A 14 -8.20 6.72 14.11
N ALA A 15 -7.53 7.67 14.75
CA ALA A 15 -7.57 9.07 14.34
C ALA A 15 -6.94 9.28 12.94
N GLU A 16 -5.93 8.49 12.59
CA GLU A 16 -5.35 8.48 11.25
C GLU A 16 -6.30 7.84 10.23
N LEU A 17 -6.97 6.75 10.57
CA LEU A 17 -8.01 6.16 9.72
C LEU A 17 -9.13 7.15 9.41
N ALA A 18 -9.64 7.85 10.43
CA ALA A 18 -10.70 8.85 10.25
C ALA A 18 -10.24 10.02 9.36
N PHE A 19 -9.01 10.49 9.57
CA PHE A 19 -8.41 11.55 8.77
C PHE A 19 -8.20 11.12 7.31
N GLU A 20 -7.60 9.94 7.08
CA GLU A 20 -7.42 9.39 5.74
C GLU A 20 -8.79 9.22 5.06
N GLY A 21 -9.80 8.72 5.79
CA GLY A 21 -11.17 8.58 5.30
C GLY A 21 -11.76 9.88 4.78
N ALA A 22 -11.59 11.00 5.49
CA ALA A 22 -12.07 12.32 5.07
C ALA A 22 -11.37 12.86 3.81
N LEU A 23 -10.15 12.41 3.53
CA LEU A 23 -9.36 12.83 2.37
C LEU A 23 -9.52 11.91 1.16
N ARG A 24 -10.17 10.75 1.30
CA ARG A 24 -10.29 9.80 0.18
C ARG A 24 -11.16 10.38 -0.94
N PRO A 25 -10.76 10.24 -2.22
CA PRO A 25 -11.65 10.52 -3.34
C PRO A 25 -12.84 9.57 -3.36
N THR A 26 -14.01 10.11 -3.72
CA THR A 26 -15.27 9.36 -3.77
C THR A 26 -15.65 8.86 -5.16
N SER A 27 -15.03 9.40 -6.20
CA SER A 27 -15.31 9.07 -7.61
C SER A 27 -14.02 8.87 -8.43
N LEU A 28 -14.13 8.25 -9.59
CA LEU A 28 -13.01 8.14 -10.54
C LEU A 28 -12.56 9.51 -11.06
N GLY A 29 -13.43 10.51 -11.06
CA GLY A 29 -13.11 11.89 -11.42
C GLY A 29 -12.17 12.57 -10.42
N GLU A 30 -12.36 12.30 -9.13
CA GLU A 30 -11.55 12.84 -8.04
C GLU A 30 -10.26 12.04 -7.77
N PHE A 31 -10.17 10.82 -8.28
CA PHE A 31 -8.99 9.97 -8.09
C PHE A 31 -7.84 10.52 -8.94
N VAL A 32 -6.91 11.23 -8.31
CA VAL A 32 -5.74 11.80 -8.99
C VAL A 32 -4.77 10.69 -9.42
N GLY A 33 -4.05 10.91 -10.52
CA GLY A 33 -3.07 9.97 -11.07
C GLY A 33 -3.66 8.67 -11.60
N GLN A 34 -2.80 7.67 -11.85
CA GLN A 34 -3.19 6.33 -12.36
C GLN A 34 -4.09 6.39 -13.61
N ALA A 35 -3.83 7.34 -14.52
CA ALA A 35 -4.73 7.67 -15.63
C ALA A 35 -5.16 6.46 -16.47
N LYS A 36 -4.23 5.53 -16.73
CA LYS A 36 -4.50 4.27 -17.44
C LYS A 36 -5.50 3.39 -16.69
N VAL A 37 -5.27 3.14 -15.40
CA VAL A 37 -6.16 2.31 -14.56
C VAL A 37 -7.53 2.95 -14.45
N ARG A 38 -7.60 4.27 -14.27
CA ARG A 38 -8.87 5.02 -14.23
C ARG A 38 -9.66 4.86 -15.51
N GLY A 39 -9.04 5.08 -16.68
CA GLY A 39 -9.73 4.93 -17.96
C GLY A 39 -10.21 3.51 -18.23
N GLN A 40 -9.43 2.50 -17.83
CA GLN A 40 -9.83 1.09 -17.94
C GLN A 40 -11.01 0.74 -17.02
N LEU A 41 -10.98 1.18 -15.75
CA LEU A 41 -12.08 1.01 -14.82
C LEU A 41 -13.34 1.74 -15.30
N GLU A 42 -13.20 2.98 -15.78
CA GLU A 42 -14.33 3.74 -16.30
C GLU A 42 -15.02 3.01 -17.47
N LEU A 43 -14.23 2.46 -18.40
CA LEU A 43 -14.75 1.65 -19.51
C LEU A 43 -15.47 0.40 -19.01
N LEU A 44 -14.85 -0.37 -18.11
CA LEU A 44 -15.38 -1.60 -17.53
C LEU A 44 -16.73 -1.37 -16.84
N LEU A 45 -16.78 -0.36 -15.96
CA LEU A 45 -17.96 -0.05 -15.16
C LEU A 45 -19.10 0.49 -16.03
N LYS A 46 -18.80 1.38 -16.99
CA LYS A 46 -19.80 1.89 -17.94
C LYS A 46 -20.39 0.77 -18.80
N ALA A 47 -19.56 -0.13 -19.31
CA ALA A 47 -20.02 -1.26 -20.13
C ALA A 47 -20.96 -2.19 -19.34
N ALA A 48 -20.60 -2.52 -18.09
CA ALA A 48 -21.45 -3.33 -17.21
C ALA A 48 -22.79 -2.65 -16.90
N ALA A 49 -22.77 -1.34 -16.61
CA ALA A 49 -23.96 -0.54 -16.36
C ALA A 49 -24.91 -0.49 -17.56
N MET A 50 -24.38 -0.26 -18.78
CA MET A 50 -25.17 -0.25 -20.02
C MET A 50 -25.84 -1.59 -20.32
N GLN A 51 -25.23 -2.69 -19.86
CA GLN A 51 -25.74 -4.05 -20.04
C GLN A 51 -26.62 -4.53 -18.88
N GLY A 52 -26.81 -3.72 -17.83
CA GLY A 52 -27.59 -4.10 -16.65
C GLY A 52 -27.01 -5.28 -15.86
N ARG A 53 -25.69 -5.51 -15.94
CA ARG A 53 -24.99 -6.62 -15.27
C ARG A 53 -23.97 -6.11 -14.24
N SER A 54 -23.53 -7.01 -13.36
CA SER A 54 -22.39 -6.73 -12.48
C SER A 54 -21.09 -6.62 -13.30
N PRO A 55 -20.16 -5.72 -12.93
CA PRO A 55 -18.81 -5.72 -13.48
C PRO A 55 -18.09 -7.04 -13.19
N ASP A 56 -17.15 -7.38 -14.07
CA ASP A 56 -16.29 -8.55 -13.88
C ASP A 56 -15.45 -8.38 -12.60
N HIS A 57 -14.98 -9.48 -12.03
CA HIS A 57 -14.11 -9.44 -10.85
C HIS A 57 -12.82 -8.66 -11.13
N ILE A 58 -12.39 -7.84 -10.17
CA ILE A 58 -11.26 -6.90 -10.30
C ILE A 58 -10.14 -7.28 -9.33
N LEU A 59 -8.91 -7.36 -9.82
CA LEU A 59 -7.70 -7.50 -9.00
C LEU A 59 -6.93 -6.18 -9.00
N LEU A 60 -6.70 -5.60 -7.83
CA LEU A 60 -5.88 -4.42 -7.60
C LEU A 60 -4.52 -4.86 -7.05
N ALA A 61 -3.46 -4.72 -7.85
CA ALA A 61 -2.12 -5.11 -7.47
C ALA A 61 -1.21 -3.90 -7.39
N GLY A 62 -0.50 -3.73 -6.29
CA GLY A 62 0.54 -2.71 -6.17
C GLY A 62 0.95 -2.42 -4.73
N PRO A 63 2.04 -1.67 -4.52
CA PRO A 63 2.54 -1.28 -3.22
C PRO A 63 1.46 -0.74 -2.24
N PRO A 64 1.68 -0.86 -0.91
CA PRO A 64 0.79 -0.25 0.08
C PRO A 64 0.72 1.27 -0.08
N GLY A 65 -0.42 1.87 0.29
CA GLY A 65 -0.61 3.32 0.28
C GLY A 65 -0.94 3.97 -1.08
N LEU A 66 -1.03 3.20 -2.17
CA LEU A 66 -1.34 3.72 -3.52
C LEU A 66 -2.83 3.92 -3.83
N GLY A 67 -3.71 3.60 -2.88
CA GLY A 67 -5.16 3.81 -3.05
C GLY A 67 -5.98 2.59 -3.50
N LYS A 68 -5.49 1.35 -3.33
CA LYS A 68 -6.25 0.12 -3.65
C LYS A 68 -7.62 0.07 -2.97
N THR A 69 -7.65 0.24 -1.64
CA THR A 69 -8.90 0.28 -0.87
C THR A 69 -9.83 1.40 -1.34
N THR A 70 -9.27 2.57 -1.67
CA THR A 70 -10.01 3.70 -2.21
C THR A 70 -10.63 3.38 -3.57
N LEU A 71 -9.90 2.74 -4.48
CA LEU A 71 -10.44 2.30 -5.77
C LEU A 71 -11.57 1.28 -5.60
N ALA A 72 -11.48 0.36 -4.62
CA ALA A 72 -12.57 -0.57 -4.35
C ALA A 72 -13.84 0.16 -3.88
N MET A 73 -13.70 1.20 -3.05
CA MET A 73 -14.81 2.05 -2.64
C MET A 73 -15.41 2.81 -3.83
N ILE A 74 -14.57 3.34 -4.71
CA ILE A 74 -14.98 4.03 -5.93
C ILE A 74 -15.71 3.05 -6.87
N VAL A 75 -15.23 1.83 -7.05
CA VAL A 75 -15.90 0.80 -7.86
C VAL A 75 -17.32 0.56 -7.37
N ALA A 76 -17.52 0.42 -6.06
CA ALA A 76 -18.86 0.25 -5.47
C ALA A 76 -19.74 1.48 -5.69
N HIS A 77 -19.19 2.69 -5.46
CA HIS A 77 -19.88 3.96 -5.67
C HIS A 77 -20.34 4.15 -7.12
N GLU A 78 -19.42 4.01 -8.08
CA GLU A 78 -19.68 4.16 -9.52
C GLU A 78 -20.64 3.08 -10.05
N SER A 79 -20.63 1.89 -9.45
CA SER A 79 -21.57 0.81 -9.79
C SER A 79 -22.96 1.01 -9.16
N GLY A 80 -23.12 1.94 -8.21
CA GLY A 80 -24.33 2.10 -7.42
C GLY A 80 -24.66 0.88 -6.56
N ARG A 81 -23.65 0.14 -6.11
CA ARG A 81 -23.80 -1.12 -5.37
C ARG A 81 -23.25 -1.00 -3.94
N PRO A 82 -23.80 -1.74 -2.96
CA PRO A 82 -23.25 -1.78 -1.61
C PRO A 82 -21.82 -2.34 -1.62
N LEU A 83 -21.00 -1.89 -0.67
CA LEU A 83 -19.64 -2.40 -0.45
C LEU A 83 -19.58 -3.20 0.84
N ARG A 84 -19.04 -4.41 0.75
CA ARG A 84 -18.63 -5.23 1.89
C ARG A 84 -17.12 -5.32 1.93
N MET A 85 -16.52 -4.99 3.07
CA MET A 85 -15.08 -5.06 3.25
C MET A 85 -14.70 -6.27 4.11
N SER A 86 -13.63 -6.96 3.71
CA SER A 86 -12.96 -8.01 4.47
C SER A 86 -11.45 -7.97 4.17
N SER A 87 -10.68 -8.85 4.80
CA SER A 87 -9.26 -9.03 4.51
C SER A 87 -8.90 -10.51 4.51
N GLY A 88 -7.86 -10.86 3.76
CA GLY A 88 -7.33 -12.22 3.70
C GLY A 88 -7.02 -12.80 5.08
N PRO A 89 -6.30 -12.08 5.96
CA PRO A 89 -6.04 -12.54 7.33
C PRO A 89 -7.29 -12.78 8.20
N ALA A 90 -8.40 -12.11 7.89
CA ALA A 90 -9.67 -12.32 8.60
C ALA A 90 -10.39 -13.61 8.14
N ILE A 91 -10.00 -14.18 7.00
CA ILE A 91 -10.60 -15.40 6.43
C ILE A 91 -9.64 -16.56 6.70
N GLN A 92 -9.76 -17.12 7.89
CA GLN A 92 -8.82 -18.13 8.38
C GLN A 92 -9.18 -19.52 7.87
N HIS A 93 -10.45 -19.82 7.62
CA HIS A 93 -10.93 -21.10 7.10
C HIS A 93 -12.07 -20.91 6.08
N ALA A 94 -12.38 -21.96 5.31
CA ALA A 94 -13.45 -21.95 4.31
C ALA A 94 -14.84 -21.56 4.86
N GLY A 95 -15.12 -21.87 6.12
CA GLY A 95 -16.38 -21.49 6.78
C GLY A 95 -16.55 -19.96 6.92
N ASP A 96 -15.46 -19.24 7.17
CA ASP A 96 -15.49 -17.77 7.28
C ASP A 96 -15.86 -17.15 5.94
N LEU A 97 -15.28 -17.66 4.85
CA LEU A 97 -15.62 -17.23 3.50
C LEU A 97 -17.07 -17.57 3.14
N ALA A 98 -17.53 -18.79 3.46
CA ALA A 98 -18.91 -19.20 3.21
C ALA A 98 -19.91 -18.29 3.94
N ALA A 99 -19.63 -17.88 5.17
CA ALA A 99 -20.44 -16.92 5.92
C ALA A 99 -20.49 -15.55 5.24
N VAL A 100 -19.35 -15.06 4.71
CA VAL A 100 -19.31 -13.79 3.98
C VAL A 100 -20.08 -13.86 2.68
N LEU A 101 -19.83 -14.89 1.86
CA LEU A 101 -20.45 -15.06 0.54
C LEU A 101 -21.97 -15.28 0.64
N SER A 102 -22.43 -16.08 1.59
CA SER A 102 -23.85 -16.37 1.78
C SER A 102 -24.67 -15.15 2.23
N ALA A 103 -24.02 -14.13 2.81
CA ALA A 103 -24.66 -12.89 3.23
C ALA A 103 -24.70 -11.82 2.14
N LEU A 104 -24.13 -12.07 0.95
CA LEU A 104 -24.08 -11.09 -0.13
C LEU A 104 -25.45 -10.91 -0.80
N VAL A 105 -25.79 -9.65 -1.07
CA VAL A 105 -26.96 -9.29 -1.88
C VAL A 105 -26.59 -9.17 -3.37
N PRO A 106 -27.55 -9.31 -4.30
CA PRO A 106 -27.28 -9.23 -5.73
C PRO A 106 -26.57 -7.94 -6.16
N GLY A 107 -25.43 -8.12 -6.79
CA GLY A 107 -24.53 -7.09 -7.29
C GLY A 107 -23.69 -6.40 -6.23
N GLU A 108 -23.72 -6.83 -4.96
CA GLU A 108 -22.84 -6.29 -3.92
C GLU A 108 -21.36 -6.44 -4.31
N VAL A 109 -20.56 -5.43 -3.96
CA VAL A 109 -19.11 -5.47 -4.16
C VAL A 109 -18.47 -6.05 -2.91
N LEU A 110 -17.84 -7.22 -3.03
CA LEU A 110 -17.02 -7.81 -1.97
C LEU A 110 -15.57 -7.38 -2.17
N PHE A 111 -15.03 -6.59 -1.25
CA PHE A 111 -13.63 -6.22 -1.21
C PHE A 111 -12.85 -7.11 -0.23
N ILE A 112 -11.76 -7.73 -0.70
CA ILE A 112 -10.83 -8.50 0.15
C ILE A 112 -9.44 -7.89 0.01
N ASP A 113 -8.99 -7.17 1.05
CA ASP A 113 -7.61 -6.70 1.13
C ASP A 113 -6.64 -7.83 1.49
N GLU A 114 -5.39 -7.74 1.06
CA GLU A 114 -4.39 -8.79 1.25
C GLU A 114 -4.92 -10.19 0.89
N ILE A 115 -5.63 -10.32 -0.24
CA ILE A 115 -6.31 -11.55 -0.66
C ILE A 115 -5.36 -12.78 -0.71
N HIS A 116 -4.07 -12.53 -0.95
CA HIS A 116 -3.00 -13.55 -0.96
C HIS A 116 -2.67 -14.15 0.43
N ARG A 117 -3.27 -13.63 1.51
CA ARG A 117 -3.10 -14.12 2.88
C ARG A 117 -4.30 -14.94 3.37
N MET A 118 -5.26 -15.22 2.49
CA MET A 118 -6.35 -16.15 2.79
C MET A 118 -5.81 -17.55 3.03
N ALA A 119 -6.51 -18.33 3.85
CA ALA A 119 -6.20 -19.75 3.95
C ALA A 119 -6.50 -20.46 2.63
N ARG A 120 -5.63 -21.41 2.26
CA ARG A 120 -5.75 -22.19 1.02
C ARG A 120 -7.14 -22.81 0.80
N SER A 121 -7.77 -23.32 1.87
CA SER A 121 -9.12 -23.89 1.78
C SER A 121 -10.20 -22.85 1.41
N ALA A 122 -10.04 -21.60 1.85
CA ALA A 122 -10.90 -20.50 1.44
C ALA A 122 -10.57 -20.02 0.01
N GLU A 123 -9.30 -20.00 -0.39
CA GLU A 123 -8.91 -19.69 -1.77
C GLU A 123 -9.54 -20.66 -2.78
N GLU A 124 -9.53 -21.97 -2.46
CA GLU A 124 -10.12 -23.01 -3.31
C GLU A 124 -11.63 -22.83 -3.47
N MET A 125 -12.33 -22.49 -2.39
CA MET A 125 -13.76 -22.16 -2.44
C MET A 125 -14.03 -20.86 -3.21
N LEU A 126 -13.15 -19.86 -3.09
CA LEU A 126 -13.37 -18.54 -3.68
C LEU A 126 -13.39 -18.60 -5.20
N TYR A 127 -12.45 -19.32 -5.84
CA TYR A 127 -12.44 -19.36 -7.31
C TYR A 127 -13.64 -20.15 -7.88
N LEU A 128 -14.17 -21.14 -7.15
CA LEU A 128 -15.43 -21.82 -7.51
C LEU A 128 -16.62 -20.86 -7.37
N ALA A 129 -16.66 -20.08 -6.29
CA ALA A 129 -17.69 -19.07 -6.07
C ALA A 129 -17.68 -17.97 -7.14
N MET A 130 -16.52 -17.61 -7.68
CA MET A 130 -16.37 -16.62 -8.76
C MET A 130 -16.80 -17.16 -10.13
N GLU A 131 -16.70 -18.47 -10.34
CA GLU A 131 -17.01 -19.11 -11.63
C GLU A 131 -18.49 -19.41 -11.76
N ASP A 132 -19.05 -20.09 -10.76
CA ASP A 132 -20.40 -20.67 -10.84
C ASP A 132 -21.41 -19.95 -9.94
N TYR A 133 -20.99 -18.95 -9.15
CA TYR A 133 -21.80 -18.35 -8.08
C TYR A 133 -22.41 -19.41 -7.15
N ARG A 134 -21.64 -20.45 -6.85
CA ARG A 134 -22.06 -21.56 -6.00
C ARG A 134 -20.91 -22.02 -5.13
N ILE A 135 -21.24 -22.42 -3.90
CA ILE A 135 -20.31 -23.08 -2.99
C ILE A 135 -20.95 -24.32 -2.39
N ASP A 136 -20.12 -25.26 -1.97
CA ASP A 136 -20.54 -26.47 -1.27
C ASP A 136 -20.17 -26.34 0.21
N ILE A 137 -21.16 -26.43 1.11
CA ILE A 137 -20.97 -26.30 2.55
C ILE A 137 -21.09 -27.67 3.21
N MET A 138 -20.06 -28.06 3.96
CA MET A 138 -20.08 -29.29 4.75
C MET A 138 -20.92 -29.12 6.01
N VAL A 139 -21.99 -29.90 6.13
CA VAL A 139 -22.87 -29.94 7.31
C VAL A 139 -22.69 -31.26 8.05
N GLY A 140 -22.38 -31.18 9.34
CA GLY A 140 -22.10 -32.34 10.20
C GLY A 140 -20.61 -32.55 10.50
N LYS A 141 -20.27 -33.60 11.25
CA LYS A 141 -18.89 -33.97 11.61
C LYS A 141 -18.63 -35.47 11.34
N GLY A 142 -17.41 -35.80 10.93
CA GLY A 142 -16.96 -37.18 10.72
C GLY A 142 -17.63 -37.88 9.52
N ALA A 143 -17.80 -39.19 9.59
CA ALA A 143 -18.31 -40.03 8.50
C ALA A 143 -19.77 -39.73 8.09
N GLY A 144 -20.51 -38.94 8.89
CA GLY A 144 -21.88 -38.50 8.58
C GLY A 144 -21.96 -37.08 8.01
N ALA A 145 -20.82 -36.44 7.71
CA ALA A 145 -20.83 -35.11 7.12
C ALA A 145 -21.35 -35.16 5.68
N THR A 146 -22.25 -34.26 5.33
CA THR A 146 -22.85 -34.15 4.00
C THR A 146 -22.53 -32.81 3.39
N SER A 147 -22.25 -32.79 2.08
CA SER A 147 -22.04 -31.56 1.32
C SER A 147 -23.38 -31.05 0.81
N ILE A 148 -23.75 -29.81 1.16
CA ILE A 148 -24.97 -29.17 0.69
C ILE A 148 -24.58 -28.00 -0.22
N PRO A 149 -25.04 -27.97 -1.47
CA PRO A 149 -24.78 -26.85 -2.36
C PRO A 149 -25.58 -25.62 -1.94
N LEU A 150 -24.92 -24.46 -1.97
CA LEU A 150 -25.51 -23.15 -1.74
C LEU A 150 -25.27 -22.27 -2.97
N GLU A 151 -26.37 -21.84 -3.58
CA GLU A 151 -26.38 -20.82 -4.63
C GLU A 151 -26.10 -19.44 -4.02
N LEU A 152 -25.24 -18.67 -4.66
CA LEU A 152 -24.86 -17.32 -4.24
C LEU A 152 -25.53 -16.28 -5.12
N SER A 153 -25.80 -15.11 -4.54
CA SER A 153 -26.15 -13.93 -5.32
C SER A 153 -24.97 -13.55 -6.24
N PRO A 154 -25.20 -13.20 -7.53
CA PRO A 154 -24.15 -12.66 -8.38
C PRO A 154 -23.52 -11.43 -7.72
N PHE A 155 -22.19 -11.37 -7.63
CA PHE A 155 -21.46 -10.32 -6.94
C PHE A 155 -20.20 -9.93 -7.72
N THR A 156 -19.63 -8.77 -7.42
CA THR A 156 -18.32 -8.36 -7.95
C THR A 156 -17.29 -8.48 -6.83
N LEU A 157 -16.23 -9.25 -7.08
CA LEU A 157 -15.09 -9.38 -6.18
C LEU A 157 -14.06 -8.31 -6.55
N VAL A 158 -13.59 -7.55 -5.58
CA VAL A 158 -12.43 -6.68 -5.71
C VAL A 158 -11.34 -7.21 -4.76
N GLY A 159 -10.34 -7.90 -5.30
CA GLY A 159 -9.19 -8.38 -4.53
C GLY A 159 -8.08 -7.34 -4.52
N ALA A 160 -7.40 -7.13 -3.38
CA ALA A 160 -6.19 -6.31 -3.32
C ALA A 160 -4.97 -7.10 -2.84
N THR A 161 -3.83 -6.86 -3.47
CA THR A 161 -2.56 -7.49 -3.12
C THR A 161 -1.39 -6.54 -3.37
N THR A 162 -0.25 -6.80 -2.72
CA THR A 162 0.99 -6.06 -2.98
C THR A 162 1.63 -6.49 -4.30
N ARG A 163 1.53 -7.78 -4.66
CA ARG A 163 2.02 -8.34 -5.93
C ARG A 163 1.02 -9.36 -6.48
N SER A 164 0.65 -9.23 -7.75
CA SER A 164 -0.27 -10.17 -8.42
C SER A 164 0.26 -11.59 -8.49
N GLY A 165 1.59 -11.76 -8.53
CA GLY A 165 2.26 -13.07 -8.53
C GLY A 165 2.15 -13.87 -7.22
N MET A 166 1.61 -13.27 -6.15
CA MET A 166 1.36 -14.01 -4.90
C MET A 166 0.09 -14.86 -4.97
N LEU A 167 -0.80 -14.59 -5.92
CA LEU A 167 -2.03 -15.36 -6.06
C LEU A 167 -1.74 -16.62 -6.90
N PRO A 168 -2.32 -17.78 -6.53
CA PRO A 168 -2.34 -18.95 -7.40
C PRO A 168 -2.98 -18.65 -8.76
N ASN A 169 -2.46 -19.25 -9.84
CA ASN A 169 -3.00 -19.05 -11.20
C ASN A 169 -4.53 -19.28 -11.27
N PRO A 170 -5.11 -20.36 -10.69
CA PRO A 170 -6.55 -20.58 -10.77
C PRO A 170 -7.40 -19.43 -10.24
N LEU A 171 -6.99 -18.81 -9.13
CA LEU A 171 -7.69 -17.65 -8.56
C LEU A 171 -7.43 -16.38 -9.40
N ARG A 172 -6.19 -16.17 -9.83
CA ARG A 172 -5.82 -14.99 -10.62
C ARG A 172 -6.54 -14.94 -11.96
N ASP A 173 -6.68 -16.08 -12.63
CA ASP A 173 -7.28 -16.18 -13.97
C ASP A 173 -8.81 -15.97 -13.94
N ARG A 174 -9.44 -15.96 -12.76
CA ARG A 174 -10.87 -15.63 -12.57
C ARG A 174 -11.14 -14.13 -12.45
N PHE A 175 -10.11 -13.30 -12.34
CA PHE A 175 -10.27 -11.84 -12.40
C PHE A 175 -10.36 -11.39 -13.86
N GLY A 176 -11.53 -10.91 -14.26
CA GLY A 176 -11.75 -10.36 -15.60
C GLY A 176 -10.98 -9.06 -15.86
N PHE A 177 -10.56 -8.37 -14.80
CA PHE A 177 -9.70 -7.19 -14.91
C PHE A 177 -8.62 -7.18 -13.82
N THR A 178 -7.37 -6.92 -14.21
CA THR A 178 -6.25 -6.70 -13.28
C THR A 178 -5.68 -5.30 -13.48
N ALA A 179 -5.74 -4.47 -12.45
CA ALA A 179 -5.10 -3.16 -12.40
C ALA A 179 -3.78 -3.23 -11.63
N HIS A 180 -2.72 -2.74 -12.28
CA HIS A 180 -1.41 -2.55 -11.67
C HIS A 180 -1.25 -1.10 -11.27
N LEU A 181 -1.18 -0.84 -9.97
CA LEU A 181 -0.95 0.49 -9.43
C LEU A 181 0.56 0.72 -9.31
N GLU A 182 0.99 1.83 -9.87
CA GLU A 182 2.39 2.27 -9.85
C GLU A 182 2.58 3.42 -8.86
N PHE A 183 3.83 3.73 -8.53
CA PHE A 183 4.10 4.93 -7.74
C PHE A 183 3.74 6.18 -8.53
N TYR A 184 3.26 7.18 -7.81
CA TYR A 184 2.84 8.43 -8.38
C TYR A 184 4.07 9.29 -8.67
N ASP A 185 3.99 10.09 -9.73
CA ASP A 185 4.98 11.13 -9.95
C ASP A 185 4.76 12.34 -9.02
N GLU A 186 5.75 13.22 -8.94
CA GLU A 186 5.69 14.39 -8.06
C GLU A 186 4.56 15.36 -8.42
N ALA A 187 4.20 15.46 -9.72
CA ALA A 187 3.15 16.36 -10.17
C ALA A 187 1.77 15.83 -9.77
N GLU A 188 1.53 14.53 -9.93
CA GLU A 188 0.32 13.84 -9.45
C GLU A 188 0.21 13.97 -7.93
N LEU A 189 1.31 13.80 -7.18
CA LEU A 189 1.30 13.95 -5.72
C LEU A 189 1.05 15.38 -5.27
N ALA A 190 1.59 16.38 -5.97
CA ALA A 190 1.28 17.78 -5.70
C ALA A 190 -0.22 18.08 -5.90
N GLU A 191 -0.88 17.44 -6.87
CA GLU A 191 -2.32 17.55 -7.06
C GLU A 191 -3.11 16.84 -5.94
N VAL A 192 -2.69 15.64 -5.52
CA VAL A 192 -3.25 14.96 -4.33
C VAL A 192 -3.18 15.87 -3.11
N LEU A 193 -2.01 16.45 -2.84
CA LEU A 193 -1.77 17.31 -1.69
C LEU A 193 -2.57 18.62 -1.78
N ARG A 194 -2.71 19.21 -2.97
CA ARG A 194 -3.52 20.42 -3.18
C ARG A 194 -4.99 20.17 -2.84
N ARG A 195 -5.55 19.05 -3.30
CA ARG A 195 -6.92 18.65 -2.94
C ARG A 195 -7.05 18.43 -1.43
N ALA A 196 -6.10 17.71 -0.83
CA ALA A 196 -6.11 17.47 0.60
C ALA A 196 -6.00 18.77 1.43
N ALA A 197 -5.13 19.70 1.04
CA ALA A 197 -4.98 21.01 1.70
C ALA A 197 -6.29 21.82 1.65
N SER A 198 -6.98 21.80 0.49
CA SER A 198 -8.29 22.43 0.34
C SER A 198 -9.35 21.82 1.26
N LEU A 199 -9.40 20.49 1.38
CA LEU A 199 -10.34 19.80 2.27
C LEU A 199 -10.06 20.09 3.75
N LEU A 200 -8.79 20.35 4.10
CA LEU A 200 -8.36 20.69 5.44
C LEU A 200 -8.46 22.19 5.75
N GLY A 201 -8.80 23.03 4.76
CA GLY A 201 -8.86 24.48 4.92
C GLY A 201 -7.50 25.12 5.19
N ILE A 202 -6.41 24.54 4.68
CA ILE A 202 -5.05 25.06 4.85
C ILE A 202 -4.60 25.72 3.56
N ALA A 203 -4.15 26.97 3.65
CA ALA A 203 -3.44 27.61 2.55
C ALA A 203 -1.98 27.11 2.55
N VAL A 204 -1.60 26.38 1.50
CA VAL A 204 -0.24 25.90 1.28
C VAL A 204 0.19 26.38 -0.10
N ASP A 205 1.37 26.98 -0.20
CA ASP A 205 1.89 27.46 -1.47
C ASP A 205 2.31 26.30 -2.41
N GLY A 206 2.46 26.57 -3.70
CA GLY A 206 2.78 25.54 -4.68
C GLY A 206 4.16 24.91 -4.50
N GLU A 207 5.14 25.68 -4.02
CA GLU A 207 6.52 25.23 -3.81
C GLU A 207 6.62 24.33 -2.57
N ALA A 208 5.90 24.66 -1.50
CA ALA A 208 5.70 23.89 -0.29
C ALA A 208 5.01 22.56 -0.59
N LEU A 209 3.98 22.54 -1.45
CA LEU A 209 3.35 21.30 -1.88
C LEU A 209 4.33 20.42 -2.67
N ALA A 210 5.15 21.00 -3.54
CA ALA A 210 6.19 20.28 -4.28
C ALA A 210 7.26 19.69 -3.35
N GLU A 211 7.64 20.43 -2.30
CA GLU A 211 8.58 19.96 -1.28
C GLU A 211 8.05 18.73 -0.52
N ILE A 212 6.75 18.70 -0.17
CA ILE A 212 6.13 17.51 0.43
C ILE A 212 6.05 16.37 -0.60
N ALA A 213 5.68 16.67 -1.85
CA ALA A 213 5.54 15.68 -2.91
C ALA A 213 6.87 14.95 -3.20
N GLY A 214 7.99 15.66 -3.22
CA GLY A 214 9.33 15.08 -3.43
C GLY A 214 9.76 14.11 -2.32
N ARG A 215 9.21 14.27 -1.10
CA ARG A 215 9.62 13.47 0.08
C ARG A 215 8.61 12.40 0.50
N CYS A 216 7.53 12.20 -0.27
CA CYS A 216 6.47 11.24 0.07
C CYS A 216 6.59 9.88 -0.62
N ARG A 217 7.75 9.58 -1.21
CA ARG A 217 8.08 8.26 -1.78
C ARG A 217 7.11 7.79 -2.86
N GLY A 218 6.51 8.68 -3.63
CA GLY A 218 5.56 8.32 -4.69
C GLY A 218 4.22 7.78 -4.15
N THR A 219 3.88 8.07 -2.89
CA THR A 219 2.77 7.41 -2.18
C THR A 219 1.76 8.42 -1.61
N PRO A 220 0.51 8.45 -2.09
CA PRO A 220 -0.52 9.38 -1.61
C PRO A 220 -0.77 9.34 -0.10
N ARG A 221 -0.73 8.14 0.51
CA ARG A 221 -0.89 8.00 1.97
C ARG A 221 0.18 8.73 2.75
N ILE A 222 1.45 8.58 2.34
CA ILE A 222 2.57 9.28 2.97
C ILE A 222 2.40 10.79 2.75
N ALA A 223 2.05 11.21 1.54
CA ALA A 223 1.83 12.62 1.21
C ALA A 223 0.81 13.27 2.15
N ASN A 224 -0.37 12.65 2.31
CA ASN A 224 -1.42 13.13 3.21
C ASN A 224 -0.98 13.13 4.69
N ARG A 225 -0.19 12.13 5.11
CA ARG A 225 0.35 12.05 6.46
C ARG A 225 1.34 13.18 6.73
N LEU A 226 2.25 13.46 5.81
CA LEU A 226 3.19 14.59 5.91
C LEU A 226 2.45 15.93 5.91
N LEU A 227 1.46 16.12 5.04
CA LEU A 227 0.64 17.34 5.01
C LEU A 227 -0.06 17.59 6.35
N ARG A 228 -0.62 16.54 6.97
CA ARG A 228 -1.22 16.63 8.30
C ARG A 228 -0.22 17.12 9.34
N ARG A 229 1.03 16.66 9.27
CA ARG A 229 2.09 17.05 10.21
C ARG A 229 2.57 18.47 9.99
N VAL A 230 2.71 18.89 8.73
CA VAL A 230 2.97 20.29 8.37
C VAL A 230 1.87 21.20 8.93
N ARG A 231 0.60 20.81 8.80
CA ARG A 231 -0.53 21.54 9.42
C ARG A 231 -0.37 21.65 10.93
N ASP A 232 -0.13 20.54 11.60
CA ASP A 232 -0.02 20.50 13.06
C ASP A 232 1.16 21.38 13.54
N TYR A 233 2.29 21.35 12.83
CA TYR A 233 3.44 22.22 13.08
C TYR A 233 3.09 23.70 12.88
N ALA A 234 2.48 24.06 11.75
CA ALA A 234 2.08 25.43 11.43
C ALA A 234 1.13 26.00 12.49
N LEU A 235 0.14 25.19 12.92
CA LEU A 235 -0.82 25.54 13.96
C LEU A 235 -0.14 25.84 15.30
N VAL A 236 0.77 24.97 15.75
CA VAL A 236 1.49 25.14 17.03
C VAL A 236 2.39 26.38 17.02
N HIS A 237 2.99 26.71 15.88
CA HIS A 237 3.90 27.85 15.75
C HIS A 237 3.21 29.15 15.32
N GLY A 238 1.89 29.13 15.07
CA GLY A 238 1.13 30.28 14.58
C GLY A 238 1.64 30.83 13.25
N ARG A 239 2.08 29.93 12.35
CA ARG A 239 2.63 30.26 11.03
C ARG A 239 1.72 29.73 9.92
N ASP A 240 1.85 30.33 8.74
CA ASP A 240 1.30 29.77 7.51
C ASP A 240 2.14 28.55 7.07
N ALA A 241 1.55 27.67 6.27
CA ALA A 241 2.24 26.49 5.73
C ALA A 241 3.07 26.86 4.47
N ASP A 242 4.00 27.80 4.64
CA ASP A 242 4.96 28.20 3.61
C ASP A 242 6.13 27.21 3.49
N LEU A 243 6.93 27.35 2.43
CA LEU A 243 8.08 26.47 2.18
C LEU A 243 9.03 26.33 3.40
N ALA A 244 9.28 27.41 4.14
CA ALA A 244 10.16 27.39 5.31
C ALA A 244 9.55 26.55 6.45
N THR A 245 8.25 26.71 6.69
CA THR A 245 7.49 25.95 7.69
C THR A 245 7.41 24.48 7.33
N VAL A 246 7.20 24.17 6.05
CA VAL A 246 7.21 22.80 5.53
C VAL A 246 8.56 22.13 5.77
N ARG A 247 9.66 22.78 5.40
CA ARG A 247 11.02 22.25 5.64
C ARG A 247 11.30 22.01 7.12
N ALA A 248 10.97 22.99 7.96
CA ALA A 248 11.17 22.88 9.41
C ALA A 248 10.32 21.74 10.02
N ALA A 249 9.10 21.54 9.53
CA ALA A 249 8.25 20.45 9.96
C ALA A 249 8.82 19.08 9.53
N LEU A 250 9.25 18.94 8.27
CA LEU A 250 9.83 17.71 7.76
C LEU A 250 11.14 17.34 8.48
N GLU A 251 11.99 18.34 8.75
CA GLU A 251 13.22 18.17 9.53
C GLU A 251 12.91 17.73 10.96
N LEU A 252 11.91 18.33 11.62
CA LEU A 252 11.47 17.92 12.96
C LEU A 252 11.05 16.45 13.02
N TYR A 253 10.50 15.92 11.94
CA TYR A 253 10.08 14.51 11.84
C TYR A 253 11.12 13.61 11.15
N ASP A 254 12.38 14.06 11.06
CA ASP A 254 13.51 13.29 10.51
C ASP A 254 13.32 12.82 9.05
N VAL A 255 12.55 13.56 8.25
CA VAL A 255 12.33 13.28 6.83
C VAL A 255 13.32 14.06 5.97
N ASP A 256 14.28 13.36 5.38
CA ASP A 256 15.32 13.99 4.56
C ASP A 256 14.87 14.37 3.14
N ASP A 257 15.78 14.91 2.33
CA ASP A 257 15.51 15.40 0.98
C ASP A 257 15.11 14.28 -0.01
N LEU A 258 15.47 13.02 0.25
CA LEU A 258 14.99 11.87 -0.51
C LEU A 258 13.71 11.27 0.08
N GLY A 259 13.21 11.83 1.19
CA GLY A 259 12.08 11.30 1.93
C GLY A 259 12.44 10.09 2.80
N LEU A 260 13.72 9.85 3.12
CA LEU A 260 14.12 8.83 4.09
C LEU A 260 13.68 9.26 5.49
N ASP A 261 13.17 8.32 6.28
CA ASP A 261 12.89 8.52 7.70
C ASP A 261 14.08 8.14 8.57
N ARG A 262 13.89 8.27 9.89
CA ARG A 262 14.87 7.86 10.91
C ARG A 262 15.34 6.42 10.72
N LEU A 263 14.45 5.46 10.49
CA LEU A 263 14.81 4.04 10.39
C LEU A 263 15.57 3.74 9.10
N ASP A 264 15.09 4.26 7.97
CA ASP A 264 15.79 4.17 6.68
C ASP A 264 17.22 4.69 6.80
N ARG A 265 17.38 5.87 7.43
CA ARG A 265 18.68 6.49 7.66
C ARG A 265 19.54 5.66 8.59
N GLU A 266 18.98 5.11 9.67
CA GLU A 266 19.71 4.22 10.58
C GLU A 266 20.19 2.94 9.90
N VAL A 267 19.35 2.31 9.07
CA VAL A 267 19.71 1.12 8.29
C VAL A 267 20.87 1.43 7.34
N VAL A 268 20.75 2.48 6.51
CA VAL A 268 21.81 2.82 5.54
C VAL A 268 23.09 3.24 6.26
N LYS A 269 22.99 4.11 7.27
CA LYS A 269 24.14 4.57 8.06
C LYS A 269 24.85 3.42 8.77
N THR A 270 24.11 2.43 9.26
CA THR A 270 24.68 1.23 9.90
C THR A 270 25.49 0.41 8.90
N ILE A 271 24.96 0.19 7.69
CA ILE A 271 25.68 -0.49 6.61
C ILE A 271 26.96 0.27 6.24
N LEU A 272 26.86 1.60 6.07
CA LEU A 272 27.98 2.45 5.68
C LEU A 272 29.08 2.49 6.76
N THR A 273 28.71 2.62 8.03
CA THR A 273 29.68 2.94 9.11
C THR A 273 30.15 1.73 9.90
N ARG A 274 29.29 0.73 10.14
CA ARG A 274 29.65 -0.46 10.94
C ARG A 274 30.10 -1.64 10.08
N PHE A 275 29.67 -1.67 8.83
CA PHE A 275 29.94 -2.78 7.90
C PHE A 275 30.72 -2.32 6.65
N ASP A 276 31.26 -1.11 6.65
CA ASP A 276 32.06 -0.53 5.54
C ASP A 276 31.36 -0.63 4.16
N GLY A 277 30.04 -0.48 4.14
CA GLY A 277 29.22 -0.59 2.94
C GLY A 277 28.68 -2.01 2.66
N GLY A 278 28.98 -3.00 3.48
CA GLY A 278 28.51 -4.39 3.36
C GLY A 278 29.50 -5.33 2.67
N PRO A 279 29.12 -6.59 2.38
CA PRO A 279 27.79 -7.18 2.55
C PRO A 279 27.47 -7.53 4.02
N VAL A 280 26.21 -7.29 4.43
CA VAL A 280 25.70 -7.68 5.76
C VAL A 280 24.40 -8.51 5.65
N GLY A 281 24.28 -9.58 6.44
CA GLY A 281 23.06 -10.39 6.50
C GLY A 281 21.90 -9.69 7.20
N LEU A 282 20.64 -10.02 6.85
CA LEU A 282 19.44 -9.38 7.42
C LEU A 282 19.42 -9.43 8.94
N GLY A 283 19.65 -10.62 9.52
CA GLY A 283 19.61 -10.80 10.96
C GLY A 283 20.67 -9.97 11.70
N THR A 284 21.89 -9.89 11.16
CA THR A 284 22.96 -9.07 11.73
C THR A 284 22.64 -7.57 11.64
N LEU A 285 22.08 -7.14 10.52
CA LEU A 285 21.64 -5.76 10.32
C LEU A 285 20.49 -5.39 11.28
N ALA A 286 19.50 -6.27 11.39
CA ALA A 286 18.35 -6.15 12.30
C ALA A 286 18.80 -5.97 13.75
N VAL A 287 19.68 -6.84 14.25
CA VAL A 287 20.26 -6.72 15.60
C VAL A 287 21.06 -5.42 15.77
N SER A 288 21.78 -4.98 14.73
CA SER A 288 22.62 -3.77 14.81
C SER A 288 21.81 -2.48 14.90
N VAL A 289 20.64 -2.46 14.27
CA VAL A 289 19.69 -1.33 14.26
C VAL A 289 18.68 -1.44 15.43
N GLY A 290 18.48 -2.63 15.99
CA GLY A 290 17.53 -2.87 17.08
C GLY A 290 16.09 -3.06 16.60
N GLU A 291 15.91 -3.63 15.41
CA GLU A 291 14.61 -3.82 14.76
C GLU A 291 14.40 -5.29 14.36
N GLU A 292 13.16 -5.65 14.08
CA GLU A 292 12.83 -6.97 13.55
C GLU A 292 13.29 -7.12 12.08
N ALA A 293 13.78 -8.31 11.74
CA ALA A 293 14.24 -8.62 10.39
C ALA A 293 13.15 -8.40 9.33
N ASP A 294 11.92 -8.83 9.65
CA ASP A 294 10.76 -8.68 8.75
C ASP A 294 10.40 -7.21 8.52
N THR A 295 10.54 -6.34 9.54
CA THR A 295 10.33 -4.88 9.39
C THR A 295 11.32 -4.30 8.38
N ILE A 296 12.60 -4.63 8.49
CA ILE A 296 13.62 -4.14 7.56
C ILE A 296 13.32 -4.64 6.15
N GLU A 297 13.04 -5.93 5.98
CA GLU A 297 12.80 -6.54 4.67
C GLU A 297 11.51 -6.05 3.99
N SER A 298 10.42 -5.91 4.74
CA SER A 298 9.09 -5.61 4.19
C SER A 298 8.77 -4.12 4.13
N VAL A 299 9.37 -3.29 4.99
CA VAL A 299 9.05 -1.86 5.11
C VAL A 299 10.16 -0.97 4.55
N VAL A 300 11.41 -1.22 4.93
CA VAL A 300 12.56 -0.33 4.68
C VAL A 300 13.23 -0.63 3.33
N GLU A 301 13.66 -1.89 3.14
CA GLU A 301 14.39 -2.32 1.95
C GLU A 301 13.69 -1.98 0.63
N PRO A 302 12.36 -2.13 0.46
CA PRO A 302 11.72 -1.87 -0.82
C PRO A 302 11.95 -0.45 -1.32
N PHE A 303 11.92 0.54 -0.42
CA PHE A 303 12.15 1.92 -0.80
C PHE A 303 13.64 2.20 -1.05
N LEU A 304 14.52 1.76 -0.14
CA LEU A 304 15.98 1.95 -0.28
C LEU A 304 16.55 1.31 -1.56
N VAL A 305 16.04 0.15 -1.95
CA VAL A 305 16.40 -0.51 -3.22
C VAL A 305 15.88 0.31 -4.40
N ARG A 306 14.64 0.81 -4.33
CA ARG A 306 14.03 1.60 -5.40
C ARG A 306 14.76 2.91 -5.66
N VAL A 307 15.17 3.64 -4.62
CA VAL A 307 15.98 4.88 -4.75
C VAL A 307 17.47 4.58 -4.99
N GLY A 308 17.84 3.31 -5.08
CA GLY A 308 19.20 2.88 -5.44
C GLY A 308 20.24 3.14 -4.36
N LEU A 309 19.85 3.20 -3.08
CA LEU A 309 20.76 3.32 -1.93
C LEU A 309 21.23 1.94 -1.44
N LEU A 310 20.45 0.90 -1.72
CA LEU A 310 20.70 -0.47 -1.26
C LEU A 310 20.63 -1.47 -2.41
N VAL A 311 21.51 -2.47 -2.41
CA VAL A 311 21.44 -3.63 -3.30
C VAL A 311 21.42 -4.91 -2.47
N ARG A 312 20.56 -5.85 -2.87
CA ARG A 312 20.52 -7.21 -2.31
C ARG A 312 21.40 -8.13 -3.13
N THR A 313 22.31 -8.81 -2.45
CA THR A 313 23.18 -9.85 -3.03
C THR A 313 22.96 -11.17 -2.29
N PRO A 314 23.34 -12.32 -2.86
CA PRO A 314 23.32 -13.60 -2.15
C PRO A 314 24.12 -13.59 -0.83
N ARG A 315 25.13 -12.72 -0.72
CA ARG A 315 25.99 -12.59 0.46
C ARG A 315 25.42 -11.63 1.51
N GLY A 316 24.40 -10.83 1.18
CA GLY A 316 23.84 -9.82 2.05
C GLY A 316 23.53 -8.49 1.35
N ARG A 317 23.22 -7.49 2.16
CA ARG A 317 22.87 -6.13 1.76
C ARG A 317 24.13 -5.29 1.61
N VAL A 318 24.20 -4.52 0.53
CA VAL A 318 25.34 -3.66 0.18
C VAL A 318 24.83 -2.25 -0.08
N ALA A 319 25.49 -1.25 0.51
CA ALA A 319 25.21 0.16 0.24
C ALA A 319 25.87 0.58 -1.08
N THR A 320 25.12 1.29 -1.92
CA THR A 320 25.61 1.74 -3.23
C THR A 320 26.47 2.99 -3.13
N ALA A 321 27.16 3.35 -4.21
CA ALA A 321 27.86 4.64 -4.32
C ALA A 321 26.93 5.84 -4.12
N THR A 322 25.64 5.72 -4.45
CA THR A 322 24.64 6.76 -4.20
C THR A 322 24.39 6.93 -2.71
N ALA A 323 24.34 5.84 -1.93
CA ALA A 323 24.23 5.91 -0.47
C ALA A 323 25.44 6.62 0.16
N TRP A 324 26.66 6.27 -0.25
CA TRP A 324 27.86 6.98 0.23
C TRP A 324 27.78 8.49 -0.01
N ARG A 325 27.46 8.91 -1.24
CA ARG A 325 27.31 10.32 -1.61
C ARG A 325 26.20 11.03 -0.83
N HIS A 326 25.03 10.40 -0.70
CA HIS A 326 23.88 10.98 0.01
C HIS A 326 24.21 11.27 1.47
N PHE A 327 24.92 10.35 2.15
CA PHE A 327 25.33 10.53 3.54
C PHE A 327 26.61 11.35 3.71
N GLY A 328 27.18 11.89 2.63
CA GLY A 328 28.43 12.67 2.66
C GLY A 328 29.64 11.85 3.13
N LEU A 329 29.59 10.53 2.99
CA LEU A 329 30.66 9.63 3.38
C LEU A 329 31.44 9.17 2.14
N SER A 330 32.75 9.01 2.28
CA SER A 330 33.60 8.32 1.30
C SER A 330 33.92 6.92 1.80
N ARG A 331 34.01 5.95 0.89
CA ARG A 331 34.60 4.65 1.23
C ARG A 331 35.97 4.88 1.87
N GLY A 332 36.17 4.39 3.08
CA GLY A 332 37.49 4.42 3.70
C GLY A 332 38.46 3.63 2.82
N SER A 333 39.67 4.13 2.60
CA SER A 333 40.74 3.43 1.87
C SER A 333 41.34 2.26 2.69
N GLY A 334 40.50 1.52 3.40
CA GLY A 334 40.89 0.54 4.39
C GLY A 334 39.91 -0.62 4.40
N ALA A 335 39.75 -1.27 3.25
CA ALA A 335 39.08 -2.55 3.17
C ALA A 335 39.75 -3.52 4.15
N LEU A 336 39.05 -3.83 5.25
CA LEU A 336 39.41 -4.93 6.16
C LEU A 336 39.27 -6.31 5.49
N PHE A 337 38.70 -6.35 4.29
CA PHE A 337 38.67 -7.50 3.39
C PHE A 337 39.04 -7.02 1.99
N GLY A 338 40.28 -7.32 1.59
CA GLY A 338 40.81 -6.94 0.28
C GLY A 338 39.96 -7.46 -0.87
N ASP A 339 39.95 -6.67 -1.95
CA ASP A 339 39.39 -7.00 -3.25
C ASP A 339 40.05 -8.28 -3.80
N GLU A 340 39.43 -9.42 -3.53
CA GLU A 340 39.46 -10.59 -4.40
C GLU A 340 38.03 -11.05 -4.63
N LEU A 341 37.37 -10.47 -5.63
CA LEU A 341 36.36 -11.10 -6.49
C LEU A 341 36.26 -10.31 -7.81
#